data_AF-A0A7S3SEX6-F1
#
_entry.id   AF-A0A7S3SEX6-F1
#
_cell.length_a   1.000
_cell.length_b   1.000
_cell.length_c   1.000
_cell.angle_alpha   90.00
_cell.angle_beta   90.00
_cell.angle_gamma   90.00
#
_symmetry.space_group_name_H-M   'P 1'
#
loop_
_entity.id
_entity.type
_entity.pdbx_description
1 polymer ?
#
loop_
_entity_poly.entity_id
_entity_poly.type
_entity_poly.pdbx_seq_one_letter_code
_entity_poly.pdbx_strand_id
1 'polypeptide(L)'
;ELGLVTALQQRKNILVDSSLRHGQWYARLLQRLREEIPDVRVVLMYVHTSEERIHERAQERGRAGRAVSPNEVSDSLQKMPRAVSRLLPHVDFFTQVANDGEGPRVTS
;
A
#
# COMPACT_ATOMS: atom_id res chain seq x y z
N GLU A 1 -12.55 -8.95 -5.15
CA GLU A 1 -11.94 -9.11 -6.50
C GLU A 1 -12.88 -8.74 -7.63
N LEU A 2 -14.13 -9.25 -7.67
CA LEU A 2 -15.08 -9.01 -8.77
C LEU A 2 -15.25 -7.52 -9.16
N GLY A 3 -15.48 -6.63 -8.19
CA GLY A 3 -15.68 -5.20 -8.46
C GLY A 3 -14.44 -4.49 -9.03
N LEU A 4 -13.23 -4.94 -8.66
CA LEU A 4 -11.99 -4.38 -9.20
C LEU A 4 -11.81 -4.78 -10.66
N VAL A 5 -12.05 -6.04 -11.00
CA VAL A 5 -11.98 -6.54 -12.39
C VAL A 5 -13.03 -5.82 -13.25
N THR A 6 -14.28 -5.72 -12.79
CA THR A 6 -15.33 -5.01 -13.54
C THR A 6 -14.98 -3.55 -13.81
N ALA A 7 -14.48 -2.82 -12.81
CA ALA A 7 -14.09 -1.42 -12.98
C ALA A 7 -12.91 -1.26 -13.95
N LEU A 8 -11.91 -2.14 -13.89
CA LEU A 8 -10.78 -2.12 -14.83
C LEU A 8 -11.20 -2.48 -16.26
N GLN A 9 -12.09 -3.46 -16.44
CA GLN A 9 -12.68 -3.80 -17.75
C GLN A 9 -13.45 -2.61 -18.34
N GLN A 10 -14.06 -1.77 -17.50
CA GLN A 10 -14.70 -0.52 -17.88
C GLN A 10 -13.72 0.66 -18.01
N ARG A 11 -12.41 0.40 -18.01
CA ARG A 11 -11.33 1.40 -18.14
C ARG A 11 -11.37 2.49 -17.07
N LYS A 12 -11.80 2.15 -15.86
CA LYS A 12 -11.76 3.07 -14.71
C LYS A 12 -10.42 2.97 -13.99
N ASN A 13 -9.93 4.12 -13.52
CA ASN A 13 -8.81 4.17 -12.59
C ASN A 13 -9.29 3.77 -11.20
N ILE A 14 -8.48 2.98 -10.49
CA ILE A 14 -8.80 2.47 -9.15
C ILE A 14 -7.65 2.79 -8.22
N LEU A 15 -7.97 3.35 -7.05
CA LEU A 15 -7.05 3.49 -5.93
C LEU A 15 -7.38 2.44 -4.88
N VAL A 16 -6.38 1.66 -4.46
CA VAL A 16 -6.52 0.66 -3.41
C VAL A 16 -5.68 1.09 -2.22
N ASP A 17 -6.35 1.43 -1.12
CA ASP A 17 -5.70 1.71 0.17
C ASP A 17 -5.41 0.39 0.90
N SER A 18 -4.15 0.17 1.28
CA SER A 18 -3.70 -1.07 1.90
C SER A 18 -2.44 -0.88 2.72
N SER A 19 -2.32 -1.67 3.79
CA SER A 19 -1.10 -1.79 4.59
C SER A 19 0.01 -2.63 3.91
N LEU A 20 -0.26 -3.22 2.74
CA LEU A 20 0.63 -4.11 1.99
C LEU A 20 1.16 -5.33 2.78
N ARG A 21 0.62 -5.63 3.97
CA ARG A 21 1.07 -6.74 4.84
C ARG A 21 1.08 -8.11 4.15
N HIS A 22 0.23 -8.30 3.13
CA HIS A 22 0.08 -9.56 2.38
C HIS A 22 0.71 -9.50 0.98
N GLY A 23 2.00 -9.16 0.88
CA GLY A 23 2.70 -9.04 -0.41
C GLY A 23 2.55 -10.24 -1.36
N GLN A 24 2.49 -11.48 -0.85
CA GLN A 24 2.25 -12.67 -1.69
C GLN A 24 0.88 -12.70 -2.34
N TRP A 25 -0.14 -12.25 -1.62
CA TRP A 25 -1.50 -12.19 -2.16
C TRP A 25 -1.58 -11.13 -3.26
N TYR A 26 -1.01 -9.95 -3.02
CA TYR A 26 -0.94 -8.89 -4.04
C TYR A 26 -0.16 -9.32 -5.28
N ALA A 27 0.99 -10.00 -5.14
CA ALA A 27 1.75 -10.49 -6.28
C ALA A 27 0.92 -11.41 -7.18
N ARG A 28 0.18 -12.36 -6.59
CA ARG A 28 -0.74 -13.24 -7.33
C ARG A 28 -1.90 -12.48 -7.97
N LEU A 29 -2.46 -11.51 -7.27
CA LEU A 29 -3.52 -10.65 -7.82
C LEU A 29 -3.03 -9.87 -9.04
N LEU A 30 -1.87 -9.21 -8.93
CA LEU A 30 -1.31 -8.41 -10.02
C LEU A 30 -0.96 -9.26 -11.25
N GLN A 31 -0.42 -10.46 -11.04
CA GLN A 31 -0.17 -11.40 -12.12
C GLN A 31 -1.48 -11.76 -12.84
N ARG A 32 -2.50 -12.18 -12.09
CA ARG A 32 -3.81 -12.53 -12.65
C ARG A 32 -4.48 -11.35 -13.38
N LEU A 33 -4.36 -10.14 -12.85
CA LEU A 33 -4.90 -8.95 -13.50
C LEU A 33 -4.26 -8.67 -14.86
N ARG A 34 -2.95 -8.92 -15.02
CA ARG A 34 -2.27 -8.81 -16.31
C ARG A 34 -2.69 -9.89 -17.29
N GLU A 35 -3.03 -11.08 -16.81
CA GLU A 35 -3.56 -12.16 -17.65
C GLU A 35 -4.98 -11.83 -18.15
N GLU A 36 -5.84 -11.27 -17.28
CA GLU A 36 -7.23 -10.92 -17.60
C GLU A 36 -7.37 -9.58 -18.35
N ILE A 37 -6.47 -8.62 -18.12
CA ILE A 37 -6.51 -7.25 -18.65
C ILE A 37 -5.08 -6.86 -19.07
N PRO A 38 -4.62 -7.26 -20.28
CA PRO A 38 -3.22 -7.17 -20.67
C PRO A 38 -2.60 -5.78 -20.67
N ASP A 39 -3.41 -4.73 -20.81
CA ASP A 39 -2.97 -3.35 -20.86
C ASP A 39 -3.18 -2.58 -19.54
N VAL A 40 -3.51 -3.29 -18.44
CA VAL A 40 -3.57 -2.68 -17.12
C VAL A 40 -2.20 -2.14 -16.70
N ARG A 41 -2.19 -0.89 -16.20
CA ARG A 41 -1.00 -0.26 -15.61
C ARG A 41 -1.15 -0.19 -14.11
N VAL A 42 -0.12 -0.60 -13.39
CA VAL A 42 -0.10 -0.72 -11.94
C VAL A 42 0.94 0.23 -11.37
N VAL A 43 0.50 1.09 -10.47
CA VAL A 43 1.36 1.98 -9.69
C VAL A 43 1.43 1.47 -8.25
N LEU A 44 2.63 1.32 -7.72
CA LEU A 44 2.85 1.14 -6.28
C LEU A 44 3.29 2.46 -5.66
N MET A 45 2.42 3.02 -4.81
CA MET A 45 2.72 4.21 -4.01
C MET A 45 3.02 3.79 -2.58
N TYR A 46 4.28 3.91 -2.16
CA TYR A 46 4.68 3.62 -0.79
C TYR A 46 4.68 4.90 0.05
N VAL A 47 3.63 5.06 0.87
CA VAL A 47 3.53 6.17 1.81
C VAL A 47 4.24 5.79 3.11
N HIS A 48 5.22 6.59 3.52
CA HIS A 48 6.01 6.35 4.72
C HIS A 48 6.19 7.62 5.56
N THR A 49 6.54 7.43 6.82
CA THR A 49 6.81 8.48 7.81
C THR A 49 7.69 7.87 8.92
N SER A 50 8.28 8.69 9.78
CA SER A 50 9.13 8.23 10.87
C SER A 50 8.38 7.31 11.83
N GLU A 51 9.08 6.34 12.41
CA GLU A 51 8.51 5.39 13.37
C GLU A 51 7.86 6.11 14.55
N GLU A 52 8.52 7.14 15.08
CA GLU A 52 7.98 8.03 16.12
C GLU A 52 6.61 8.59 15.73
N ARG A 53 6.51 9.18 14.53
CA ARG A 53 5.26 9.75 14.00
C ARG A 53 4.17 8.70 13.82
N ILE A 54 4.54 7.48 13.44
CA ILE A 54 3.60 6.36 13.30
C ILE A 54 3.02 5.97 14.67
N HIS A 55 3.88 5.86 15.69
CA HIS A 55 3.46 5.55 17.05
C HIS A 55 2.57 6.66 17.64
N GLU A 56 2.95 7.93 17.49
CA GLU A 56 2.12 9.09 17.88
C GLU A 56 0.72 9.00 17.26
N ARG A 57 0.63 8.88 15.94
CA ARG A 57 -0.64 8.80 15.20
C ARG A 57 -1.45 7.56 15.58
N ALA A 58 -0.80 6.43 15.88
CA ALA A 58 -1.49 5.23 16.35
C ALA A 58 -2.14 5.44 17.73
N GLN A 59 -1.42 6.10 18.65
CA GLN A 59 -1.96 6.44 19.96
C GLN A 59 -3.12 7.43 19.87
N GLU A 60 -3.00 8.49 19.07
CA GLU A 60 -4.06 9.47 18.83
C GLU A 60 -5.33 8.82 18.27
N ARG A 61 -5.19 7.96 17.26
CA ARG A 61 -6.32 7.20 16.71
C ARG A 61 -6.92 6.24 17.73
N GLY A 62 -6.08 5.66 18.61
CA GLY A 62 -6.53 4.81 19.70
C GLY A 62 -7.44 5.54 20.68
N ARG A 63 -7.12 6.79 21.03
CA ARG A 63 -7.98 7.65 21.87
C ARG A 63 -9.34 7.93 21.19
N ALA A 64 -9.37 7.95 19.86
CA ALA A 64 -10.59 8.09 19.06
C ALA A 64 -11.33 6.75 18.78
N GLY A 65 -10.98 5.66 19.47
CA GLY A 65 -11.64 4.36 19.35
C GLY A 65 -11.06 3.42 18.29
N ARG A 66 -9.95 3.80 17.62
CA ARG A 66 -9.26 2.99 16.61
C ARG A 66 -7.88 2.56 17.10
N ALA A 67 -7.87 1.85 18.23
CA ALA A 67 -6.63 1.42 18.88
C ALA A 67 -5.94 0.31 18.07
N VAL A 68 -4.63 0.45 17.90
CA VAL A 68 -3.76 -0.56 17.29
C VAL A 68 -2.66 -0.84 18.31
N SER A 69 -2.34 -2.11 18.51
CA SER A 69 -1.30 -2.46 19.47
C SER A 69 0.08 -2.01 18.96
N PRO A 70 1.02 -1.62 19.85
CA PRO A 70 2.39 -1.30 19.45
C PRO A 70 3.07 -2.46 18.69
N ASN A 71 2.75 -3.69 19.05
CA ASN A 71 3.27 -4.89 18.39
C ASN A 71 2.80 -4.99 16.94
N GLU A 72 1.54 -4.68 16.63
CA GLU A 72 1.04 -4.67 15.25
C GLU A 72 1.65 -3.54 14.41
N VAL A 73 1.96 -2.40 15.03
CA VAL A 73 2.68 -1.30 14.38
C VAL A 73 4.08 -1.76 14.01
N SER A 74 4.84 -2.30 14.97
CA SER A 74 6.21 -2.79 14.74
C SER A 74 6.25 -3.92 13.71
N ASP A 75 5.32 -4.88 13.78
CA ASP A 75 5.18 -5.97 12.82
C ASP A 75 4.92 -5.44 11.40
N SER A 76 4.12 -4.39 11.26
CA SER A 76 3.89 -3.73 9.96
C SER A 76 5.18 -3.12 9.42
N LEU A 77 5.88 -2.35 10.25
CA LEU A 77 7.13 -1.67 9.89
C LEU A 77 8.18 -2.67 9.38
N GLN A 78 8.30 -3.82 10.04
CA GLN A 78 9.25 -4.87 9.61
C GLN A 78 8.82 -5.59 8.33
N LYS A 79 7.52 -5.80 8.12
CA LYS A 79 7.00 -6.54 6.95
C LYS A 79 6.92 -5.68 5.69
N MET A 80 6.72 -4.38 5.82
CA MET A 80 6.50 -3.47 4.68
C MET A 80 7.65 -3.49 3.65
N PRO A 81 8.93 -3.35 4.02
CA PRO A 81 10.02 -3.40 3.04
C PRO A 81 10.03 -4.70 2.23
N ARG A 82 9.78 -5.84 2.89
CA ARG A 82 9.71 -7.16 2.23
C ARG A 82 8.53 -7.26 1.27
N ALA A 83 7.39 -6.69 1.64
CA ALA A 83 6.22 -6.63 0.78
C ALA A 83 6.48 -5.76 -0.45
N VAL A 84 7.06 -4.57 -0.28
CA VAL A 84 7.43 -3.66 -1.37
C VAL A 84 8.38 -4.37 -2.33
N SER A 85 9.50 -4.93 -1.84
CA SER A 85 10.47 -5.63 -2.70
C SER A 85 9.84 -6.79 -3.49
N ARG A 86 8.85 -7.48 -2.91
CA ARG A 86 8.12 -8.55 -3.61
C ARG A 86 7.20 -8.03 -4.70
N LEU A 87 6.66 -6.81 -4.56
CA LEU A 87 5.72 -6.24 -5.51
C LEU A 87 6.39 -5.45 -6.63
N LEU A 88 7.60 -4.93 -6.40
CA LEU A 88 8.35 -4.17 -7.41
C LEU A 88 8.41 -4.85 -8.79
N PRO A 89 8.63 -6.18 -8.92
CA PRO A 89 8.65 -6.84 -10.23
C PRO A 89 7.30 -6.90 -10.95
N HIS A 90 6.20 -6.62 -10.25
CA HIS A 90 4.83 -6.76 -10.77
C HIS A 90 4.17 -5.42 -11.12
N VAL A 91 4.84 -4.29 -10.86
CA VAL A 91 4.30 -2.94 -11.07
C VAL A 91 5.02 -2.21 -12.18
N ASP A 92 4.32 -1.28 -12.83
CA ASP A 92 4.85 -0.49 -13.96
C ASP A 92 5.53 0.80 -13.50
N PHE A 93 5.15 1.29 -12.32
CA PHE A 93 5.72 2.48 -11.72
C PHE A 93 5.71 2.34 -10.20
N PHE A 94 6.80 2.77 -9.57
CA PHE A 94 6.95 2.80 -8.13
C PHE A 94 7.29 4.22 -7.71
N THR A 95 6.64 4.70 -6.65
CA THR A 95 6.97 5.99 -6.04
C THR A 95 6.88 5.92 -4.53
N GLN A 96 7.69 6.74 -3.87
CA GLN A 96 7.70 6.91 -2.43
C GLN A 96 7.13 8.28 -2.07
N VAL A 97 6.32 8.30 -1.02
CA VAL A 97 5.68 9.51 -0.51
C VAL A 97 5.99 9.64 0.97
N ALA A 98 6.83 10.61 1.31
CA ALA A 98 7.10 10.97 2.70
C ALA A 98 5.93 11.79 3.26
N ASN A 99 5.47 11.43 4.46
CA ASN A 99 4.33 12.05 5.13
C ASN A 99 4.67 12.55 6.54
N ASP A 100 5.88 13.08 6.68
CA ASP A 100 6.45 13.60 7.93
C ASP A 100 6.09 15.07 8.20
N GLY A 101 5.92 15.88 7.14
CA GLY A 101 5.73 17.33 7.23
C GLY A 101 4.27 17.80 7.17
N GLU A 102 4.06 19.06 6.77
CA GLU A 102 2.74 19.69 6.61
C GLU A 102 1.85 19.04 5.54
N GLY A 103 2.44 18.24 4.66
CA GLY A 103 1.75 17.49 3.64
C GLY A 103 2.62 16.41 3.00
N PRO A 104 2.01 15.50 2.23
CA PRO A 104 2.72 14.43 1.54
C PRO A 104 3.67 15.00 0.47
N ARG A 105 4.88 14.44 0.40
CA ARG A 105 5.90 14.82 -0.59
C ARG A 105 6.41 13.58 -1.32
N VAL A 106 6.42 13.62 -2.64
CA VAL A 106 7.04 12.57 -3.45
C VAL A 106 8.56 12.65 -3.28
N THR A 107 9.18 11.53 -2.93
CA THR A 107 10.63 11.44 -2.62
C THR A 107 11.42 10.61 -3.62
N SER A 108 10.76 9.71 -4.36
CA SER A 108 11.34 8.95 -5.47
C SER A 108 10.26 8.45 -6.41
#